data_AF-A0A351SGS0-F1
#
_entry.id   AF-A0A351SGS0-F1
#
_cell.length_a   1.000
_cell.length_b   1.000
_cell.length_c   1.000
_cell.angle_alpha   90.00
_cell.angle_beta   90.00
_cell.angle_gamma   90.00
#
_symmetry.space_group_name_H-M   'P 1'
#
loop_
_entity.id
_entity.type
_entity.pdbx_description
1 polymer ?
#
loop_
_entity_poly.entity_id
_entity_poly.type
_entity_poly.pdbx_seq_one_letter_code
_entity_poly.pdbx_strand_id
1 'polypeptide(L)'
;MKTYVKKIPALVCALVLMAGPVLVSAQEADEMPIYGSQLMTEEERMEYIEAIRAAESDEERDVIRQEHREMMKERAADEGITLPE
;
A
#
# COMPACT_ATOMS: atom_id res chain seq x y z
N MET A 1 3.26 48.69 28.56
CA MET A 1 4.50 48.68 29.38
C MET A 1 4.16 48.29 30.82
N LYS A 2 4.95 47.37 31.40
CA LYS A 2 5.00 46.80 32.79
C LYS A 2 5.04 45.26 32.70
N THR A 3 6.22 44.66 32.48
CA THR A 3 7.12 43.99 33.48
C THR A 3 6.46 42.76 34.14
N TYR A 4 6.98 41.53 34.12
CA TYR A 4 8.26 41.10 34.71
C TYR A 4 8.70 39.72 34.18
N VAL A 5 10.01 39.60 33.92
CA VAL A 5 10.71 38.39 33.47
C VAL A 5 11.09 37.53 34.67
N LYS A 6 10.69 36.25 34.67
CA LYS A 6 11.14 35.25 35.63
C LYS A 6 12.18 34.35 34.94
N LYS A 7 13.42 34.38 35.43
CA LYS A 7 14.53 33.56 34.94
C LYS A 7 14.47 32.16 35.57
N ILE A 8 14.68 31.11 34.78
CA ILE A 8 15.20 29.82 35.25
C ILE A 8 16.39 29.45 34.32
N PRO A 9 17.58 29.12 34.87
CA PRO A 9 18.84 29.05 34.14
C PRO A 9 19.15 27.65 33.58
N ALA A 10 20.13 27.65 32.68
CA ALA A 10 20.62 26.55 31.84
C ALA A 10 21.16 25.30 32.57
N LEU A 11 21.01 24.12 31.97
CA LEU A 11 22.02 23.05 32.01
C LEU A 11 21.86 22.03 30.86
N VAL A 12 22.79 22.13 29.90
CA VAL A 12 23.52 21.07 29.15
C VAL A 12 22.79 19.76 28.76
N CYS A 13 22.74 19.47 27.45
CA CYS A 13 23.28 18.24 26.87
C CYS A 13 23.32 18.34 25.33
N ALA A 14 24.53 18.33 24.79
CA ALA A 14 24.78 18.11 23.37
C ALA A 14 24.48 16.64 23.03
N LEU A 15 23.71 16.38 21.97
CA LEU A 15 23.77 15.10 21.26
C LEU A 15 23.34 15.31 19.81
N VAL A 16 24.30 15.07 18.92
CA VAL A 16 24.18 15.11 17.46
C VAL A 16 23.20 14.03 17.00
N LEU A 17 22.26 14.36 16.12
CA LEU A 17 21.54 13.37 15.32
C LEU A 17 21.42 13.88 13.88
N MET A 18 22.23 13.28 13.01
CA MET A 18 22.12 13.34 11.56
C MET A 18 20.80 12.67 11.15
N ALA A 19 19.79 13.46 10.78
CA ALA A 19 18.57 12.95 10.19
C ALA A 19 18.78 12.78 8.67
N GLY A 20 19.29 11.62 8.26
CA GLY A 20 19.17 11.18 6.86
C GLY A 20 17.72 10.80 6.57
N PRO A 21 17.21 11.02 5.34
CA PRO A 21 15.84 10.62 5.01
C PRO A 21 15.74 9.09 5.06
N VAL A 22 14.88 8.59 5.95
CA VAL A 22 14.44 7.20 5.93
C VAL A 22 13.64 7.02 4.64
N LEU A 23 14.20 6.29 3.68
CA LEU A 23 13.42 5.73 2.58
C LEU A 23 12.47 4.72 3.22
N VAL A 24 11.21 5.14 3.40
CA VAL A 24 10.11 4.21 3.69
C VAL A 24 10.04 3.25 2.50
N SER A 25 10.44 2.01 2.73
CA SER A 25 10.14 0.91 1.83
C SER A 25 8.63 0.72 1.84
N ALA A 26 7.95 1.11 0.77
CA ALA A 26 6.55 0.79 0.52
C ALA A 26 6.44 -0.70 0.19
N GLN A 27 6.69 -1.57 1.17
CA GLN A 27 6.66 -3.01 0.97
C GLN A 27 5.93 -3.69 2.11
N GLU A 28 4.67 -3.32 2.25
CA GLU A 28 3.62 -4.23 2.70
C GLU A 28 2.55 -4.17 1.63
N ALA A 29 2.87 -4.76 0.46
CA ALA A 29 1.84 -5.23 -0.45
C ALA A 29 1.13 -6.37 0.28
N ASP A 30 0.15 -5.96 1.08
CA ASP A 30 -0.91 -6.75 1.69
C ASP A 30 -0.98 -8.14 1.05
N GLU A 31 -0.53 -9.16 1.78
CA GLU A 31 -0.41 -10.56 1.33
C GLU A 31 -1.79 -11.22 1.13
N MET A 32 -2.81 -10.46 0.73
CA MET A 32 -4.07 -11.01 0.29
C MET A 32 -3.80 -11.85 -0.97
N PRO A 33 -4.21 -13.13 -0.99
CA PRO A 33 -4.10 -13.95 -2.18
C PRO A 33 -4.94 -13.34 -3.31
N ILE A 34 -4.29 -12.81 -4.35
CA ILE A 34 -4.94 -12.27 -5.55
C ILE A 34 -5.21 -13.45 -6.49
N TYR A 35 -6.49 -13.65 -6.83
CA TYR A 35 -6.90 -14.69 -7.78
C TYR A 35 -6.22 -14.47 -9.13
N GLY A 36 -5.59 -15.50 -9.70
CA GLY A 36 -4.90 -15.37 -10.97
C GLY A 36 -3.58 -14.60 -10.93
N SER A 37 -3.04 -14.27 -9.75
CA SER A 37 -1.74 -13.58 -9.58
C SER A 37 -0.58 -14.18 -10.37
N GLN A 38 -0.59 -15.49 -10.63
CA GLN A 38 0.41 -16.18 -11.46
C GLN A 38 0.38 -15.79 -12.95
N LEU A 39 -0.71 -15.18 -13.41
CA LEU A 39 -0.92 -14.70 -14.80
C LEU A 39 -0.76 -13.20 -14.94
N MET A 40 -0.37 -12.51 -13.86
CA MET A 40 -0.27 -11.06 -13.81
C MET A 40 1.18 -10.60 -13.82
N THR A 41 1.42 -9.43 -14.39
CA THR A 41 2.65 -8.68 -14.16
C THR A 41 2.65 -8.00 -12.79
N GLU A 42 3.81 -7.53 -12.34
CA GLU A 42 3.88 -6.77 -11.09
C GLU A 42 3.09 -5.46 -11.18
N GLU A 43 3.20 -4.74 -12.30
CA GLU A 43 2.39 -3.56 -12.57
C GLU A 43 0.88 -3.85 -12.47
N GLU A 44 0.38 -4.90 -13.13
CA GLU A 44 -1.04 -5.26 -13.07
C GLU A 44 -1.49 -5.57 -11.64
N ARG A 45 -0.63 -6.20 -10.83
CA ARG A 45 -0.92 -6.48 -9.42
C ARG A 45 -1.05 -5.18 -8.63
N MET A 46 -0.14 -4.24 -8.86
CA MET A 46 -0.17 -2.93 -8.22
C MET A 46 -1.42 -2.14 -8.60
N GLU A 47 -1.79 -2.11 -9.88
CA GLU A 47 -3.01 -1.47 -10.36
C GLU A 47 -4.27 -2.07 -9.70
N TYR A 48 -4.35 -3.40 -9.61
CA TYR A 48 -5.47 -4.05 -8.93
C TYR A 48 -5.52 -3.72 -7.43
N ILE A 49 -4.37 -3.72 -6.75
CA ILE A 49 -4.28 -3.34 -5.33
C ILE A 49 -4.71 -1.89 -5.15
N GLU A 50 -4.28 -0.98 -6.02
CA GLU A 50 -4.68 0.42 -6.00
C GLU A 50 -6.19 0.59 -6.23
N ALA A 51 -6.77 -0.15 -7.18
CA ALA A 51 -8.21 -0.13 -7.42
C ALA A 51 -9.01 -0.57 -6.19
N ILE A 52 -8.61 -1.67 -5.54
CA ILE A 52 -9.24 -2.15 -4.29
C ILE A 52 -9.07 -1.15 -3.16
N ARG A 53 -7.91 -0.47 -3.06
CA ARG A 53 -7.65 0.56 -2.05
C ARG A 53 -8.45 1.83 -2.30
N ALA A 54 -8.70 2.18 -3.56
CA ALA A 54 -9.47 3.35 -3.97
C ALA A 54 -10.98 3.17 -3.78
N ALA A 55 -11.49 1.93 -3.81
CA ALA A 55 -12.89 1.64 -3.56
C ALA A 55 -13.33 2.03 -2.15
N GLU A 56 -14.44 2.77 -2.07
CA GLU A 56 -14.97 3.38 -0.84
C GLU A 56 -15.87 2.42 -0.05
N SER A 57 -16.39 1.39 -0.73
CA SER A 57 -17.32 0.40 -0.16
C SER A 57 -16.91 -1.04 -0.41
N ASP A 58 -17.46 -1.95 0.39
CA ASP A 58 -17.26 -3.39 0.21
C ASP A 58 -17.91 -3.88 -1.09
N GLU A 59 -19.06 -3.31 -1.47
CA GLU A 59 -19.74 -3.61 -2.73
C GLU A 59 -18.88 -3.25 -3.95
N GLU A 60 -18.24 -2.08 -3.96
CA GLU A 60 -17.32 -1.69 -5.03
C GLU A 60 -16.10 -2.61 -5.11
N ARG A 61 -15.54 -2.99 -3.96
CA ARG A 61 -14.44 -3.96 -3.91
C ARG A 61 -14.87 -5.31 -4.47
N ASP A 62 -16.09 -5.75 -4.19
CA ASP A 62 -16.64 -6.99 -4.74
C ASP A 62 -16.84 -6.94 -6.24
N VAL A 63 -17.30 -5.81 -6.78
CA VAL A 63 -17.37 -5.59 -8.24
C VAL A 63 -15.97 -5.70 -8.85
N ILE A 64 -14.98 -5.00 -8.31
CA ILE A 64 -13.59 -5.06 -8.80
C ILE A 64 -13.03 -6.49 -8.75
N ARG A 65 -13.30 -7.22 -7.66
CA ARG A 65 -12.89 -8.64 -7.52
C ARG A 65 -13.56 -9.54 -8.57
N GLN A 66 -14.84 -9.31 -8.87
CA GLN A 66 -15.60 -10.07 -9.86
C GLN A 66 -15.03 -9.86 -11.26
N GLU A 67 -14.88 -8.60 -11.66
CA GLU A 67 -14.32 -8.23 -12.96
C GLU A 67 -12.91 -8.78 -13.13
N HIS A 68 -12.08 -8.66 -12.08
CA HIS A 68 -10.73 -9.21 -12.08
C HIS A 68 -10.72 -10.73 -12.25
N ARG A 69 -11.62 -11.45 -11.55
CA ARG A 69 -11.75 -12.91 -11.71
C ARG A 69 -12.13 -13.31 -13.13
N GLU A 70 -13.05 -12.59 -13.77
CA GLU A 70 -13.47 -12.88 -15.15
C GLU A 70 -12.32 -12.67 -16.13
N MET A 71 -11.60 -11.55 -16.01
CA MET A 71 -10.40 -11.27 -16.80
C MET A 71 -9.34 -12.37 -16.66
N MET A 72 -9.09 -12.82 -15.42
CA MET A 72 -8.10 -13.87 -15.16
C MET A 72 -8.56 -15.22 -15.72
N LYS A 73 -9.87 -15.53 -15.71
CA LYS A 73 -10.41 -16.74 -16.33
C LYS A 73 -10.25 -16.74 -17.85
N GLU A 74 -10.49 -15.60 -18.50
CA GLU A 74 -10.31 -15.44 -19.94
C GLU A 74 -8.83 -15.63 -20.31
N ARG A 75 -7.92 -14.92 -19.62
CA ARG A 75 -6.47 -15.06 -19.84
C ARG A 75 -5.99 -16.49 -19.60
N ALA A 76 -6.46 -17.14 -18.54
CA ALA A 76 -6.15 -18.53 -18.26
C ALA A 76 -6.61 -19.46 -19.38
N ALA A 77 -7.81 -19.24 -19.94
CA ALA A 77 -8.32 -20.02 -21.06
C ALA A 77 -7.47 -19.82 -22.32
N ASP A 78 -7.07 -18.59 -22.61
CA ASP A 78 -6.23 -18.25 -23.77
C ASP A 78 -4.83 -18.87 -23.67
N GLU A 79 -4.25 -18.89 -22.47
CA GLU A 79 -2.94 -19.48 -22.20
C GLU A 79 -3.00 -21.00 -21.95
N GLY A 80 -4.20 -21.58 -21.90
CA GLY A 80 -4.41 -23.01 -21.59
C GLY A 80 -4.01 -23.38 -20.14
N ILE A 81 -4.03 -22.41 -19.23
CA ILE A 81 -3.68 -22.57 -17.82
C ILE A 81 -4.95 -22.82 -17.02
N THR A 82 -4.89 -23.75 -16.05
CA THR A 82 -5.99 -23.94 -15.09
C THR A 82 -5.68 -23.14 -13.82
N LEU A 83 -6.58 -22.23 -13.45
CA LEU A 83 -6.47 -21.46 -12.21
C LEU A 83 -7.01 -22.26 -11.02
N PRO A 84 -6.40 -22.13 -9.83
CA PRO A 84 -6.96 -22.67 -8.60
C PRO A 84 -8.22 -21.89 -8.18
N GLU A 85 -9.19 -22.59 -7.58
CA GLU A 85 -10.38 -21.97 -6.99
C GLU A 85 -10.10 -21.32 -5.64
#